data_AF-A0A5C9CGV2-F1
#
_entry.id   AF-A0A5C9CGV2-F1
#
_cell.length_a   1.000
_cell.length_b   1.000
_cell.length_c   1.000
_cell.angle_alpha   90.00
_cell.angle_beta   90.00
_cell.angle_gamma   90.00
#
_symmetry.space_group_name_H-M   'P 1'
#
loop_
_entity.id
_entity.type
_entity.pdbx_description
1 polymer ?
#
loop_
_entity_poly.entity_id
_entity_poly.type
_entity_poly.pdbx_seq_one_letter_code
_entity_poly.pdbx_strand_id
1 'polypeptide(L)'
;MAGTAAPVLLNFLDAWGAVTGQLFPTGQRIDVIDGLKLTCIDAAMPLMILRATDLGLSGRERPAELDANTALLTRIEALRLQAGQRMGLGDVSNSVVPKPVLVSAGDSAHSITSRYFTPHKCHASHAVTGAIGVATAFALPGTVASGQAMAAGRHALVVLHPAGQIDVEVTLQGEGPQASVQSAALVRTVRKIMQGVLHLPGYVFPPASIDAPEAATAQGRRRFPQKEVHIIVPTSAGGGNDTMARTLTRKLGPLLGQSVVVDNRAGANGTIASEYVAAAQADGYTLLFGYIATHGINPALQKLRYDPVADFAPIGLIGYSPTLLVVPAELPVHSVEELVRLLRSSASRLSYASAGEGTVPHFAAELFKLQTGTQLQRVDFSGAAPAIADVASGLVQVMFPSLFTAQPYLRSGKLRALAVAGASRLPALPELPTLLEAGVPGVALTQWYALFAPAKTPAPVVRQLNTALNTVLQDPEIVARMEADGARVQTSSPGELHDLLMAESEKWQAVVLQAGLRGEVLLES
;
A
#
# COMPACT_ATOMS: atom_id res chain seq x y z
N MET A 1 20.81 -20.06 26.10
CA MET A 1 20.14 -21.08 25.26
C MET A 1 20.01 -20.53 23.86
N ALA A 2 20.38 -21.33 22.85
CA ALA A 2 20.24 -20.99 21.43
C ALA A 2 18.81 -20.54 21.10
N GLY A 3 18.72 -19.44 20.33
CA GLY A 3 17.58 -18.53 20.29
C GLY A 3 16.30 -19.09 19.66
N THR A 4 15.18 -18.65 20.24
CA THR A 4 13.78 -18.89 19.94
C THR A 4 13.28 -18.18 18.67
N ALA A 5 13.96 -18.34 17.55
CA ALA A 5 13.55 -17.76 16.27
C ALA A 5 13.46 -18.82 15.16
N ALA A 6 12.32 -18.87 14.48
CA ALA A 6 12.07 -19.81 13.38
C ALA A 6 12.11 -19.07 12.04
N PRO A 7 12.72 -19.65 10.99
CA PRO A 7 12.68 -19.10 9.65
C PRO A 7 11.26 -19.26 9.06
N VAL A 8 10.73 -18.19 8.46
CA VAL A 8 9.52 -18.21 7.64
C VAL A 8 9.90 -17.94 6.19
N LEU A 9 9.36 -18.75 5.28
CA LEU A 9 9.57 -18.64 3.83
C LEU A 9 8.39 -17.88 3.22
N LEU A 10 8.64 -16.70 2.66
CA LEU A 10 7.64 -15.94 1.91
C LEU A 10 7.82 -16.26 0.42
N ASN A 11 7.04 -17.21 -0.08
CA ASN A 11 7.09 -17.65 -1.48
C ASN A 11 6.49 -16.60 -2.41
N PHE A 12 7.13 -16.41 -3.57
CA PHE A 12 6.61 -15.57 -4.64
C PHE A 12 5.96 -16.48 -5.70
N LEU A 13 4.64 -16.65 -5.60
CA LEU A 13 3.85 -17.40 -6.58
C LEU A 13 3.68 -16.56 -7.86
N ASP A 14 3.75 -17.20 -9.03
CA ASP A 14 3.57 -16.60 -10.35
C ASP A 14 4.52 -15.41 -10.67
N ALA A 15 5.68 -15.36 -10.01
CA ALA A 15 6.66 -14.30 -10.21
C ALA A 15 7.52 -14.45 -11.49
N TRP A 16 7.42 -15.59 -12.18
CA TRP A 16 8.25 -15.91 -13.34
C TRP A 16 7.62 -15.38 -14.61
N GLY A 17 8.26 -14.41 -15.25
CA GLY A 17 7.72 -13.79 -16.45
C GLY A 17 6.48 -12.93 -16.19
N ALA A 18 6.27 -12.43 -14.97
CA ALA A 18 5.05 -11.69 -14.63
C ALA A 18 4.83 -10.43 -15.49
N VAL A 19 5.89 -9.86 -16.06
CA VAL A 19 5.83 -8.67 -16.92
C VAL A 19 5.96 -9.02 -18.40
N THR A 20 6.84 -9.96 -18.73
CA THR A 20 7.26 -10.29 -20.10
C THR A 20 6.65 -11.59 -20.62
N GLY A 21 5.98 -12.35 -19.77
CA GLY A 21 5.44 -13.68 -20.05
C GLY A 21 6.45 -14.83 -19.98
N GLN A 22 7.75 -14.56 -19.78
CA GLN A 22 8.80 -15.59 -19.76
C GLN A 22 9.89 -15.29 -18.73
N LEU A 23 10.47 -16.33 -18.11
CA LEU A 23 11.59 -16.16 -17.18
C LEU A 23 12.83 -15.56 -17.86
N PHE A 24 13.13 -15.99 -19.08
CA PHE A 24 14.20 -15.45 -19.93
C PHE A 24 13.57 -14.83 -21.18
N PRO A 25 13.23 -13.54 -21.18
CA PRO A 25 12.39 -12.93 -22.22
C PRO A 25 13.02 -12.92 -23.62
N THR A 26 14.35 -13.03 -23.69
CA THR A 26 15.11 -13.10 -24.93
C THR A 26 15.22 -14.53 -25.48
N GLY A 27 14.68 -15.52 -24.75
CA GLY A 27 14.84 -16.95 -25.03
C GLY A 27 16.22 -17.50 -24.68
N GLN A 28 17.14 -16.67 -24.16
CA GLN A 28 18.52 -17.05 -23.83
C GLN A 28 18.83 -16.75 -22.37
N ARG A 29 19.66 -17.58 -21.73
CA ARG A 29 20.14 -17.33 -20.36
C ARG A 29 21.29 -16.34 -20.31
N ILE A 30 22.04 -16.22 -21.41
CA ILE A 30 23.10 -15.23 -21.62
C ILE A 30 22.86 -14.57 -22.98
N ASP A 31 22.64 -13.27 -22.95
CA ASP A 31 22.64 -12.40 -24.11
C ASP A 31 24.02 -11.76 -24.29
N VAL A 32 24.30 -11.31 -25.52
CA VAL A 32 25.45 -10.45 -25.82
C VAL A 32 24.95 -9.11 -26.36
N ILE A 33 25.24 -8.03 -25.63
CA ILE A 33 24.92 -6.64 -26.02
C ILE A 33 26.21 -5.83 -25.94
N ASP A 34 26.58 -5.15 -27.03
CA ASP A 34 27.83 -4.38 -27.14
C ASP A 34 29.08 -5.14 -26.68
N GLY A 35 29.17 -6.43 -27.04
CA GLY A 35 30.28 -7.32 -26.70
C GLY A 35 30.31 -7.79 -25.24
N LEU A 36 29.36 -7.36 -24.41
CA LEU A 36 29.23 -7.79 -23.01
C LEU A 36 28.20 -8.91 -22.88
N LYS A 37 28.57 -9.93 -22.11
CA LYS A 37 27.64 -10.98 -21.69
C LYS A 37 26.76 -10.45 -20.56
N LEU A 38 25.45 -10.61 -20.69
CA LEU A 38 24.48 -10.25 -19.67
C LEU A 38 23.36 -11.27 -19.60
N THR A 39 22.59 -11.26 -18.52
CA THR A 39 21.38 -12.08 -18.38
C THR A 39 20.17 -11.16 -18.29
N CYS A 40 19.26 -11.28 -19.25
CA CYS A 40 17.92 -10.70 -19.20
C CYS A 40 16.97 -11.69 -18.54
N ILE A 41 16.46 -11.36 -17.35
CA ILE A 41 15.59 -12.25 -16.58
C ILE A 41 14.37 -11.49 -16.06
N ASP A 42 13.20 -12.10 -16.10
CA ASP A 42 11.98 -11.58 -15.48
C ASP A 42 11.53 -12.52 -14.35
N ALA A 43 11.98 -12.16 -13.16
CA ALA A 43 11.88 -12.95 -11.94
C ALA A 43 11.50 -12.04 -10.79
N ALA A 44 10.20 -11.96 -10.49
CA ALA A 44 9.52 -10.93 -9.68
C ALA A 44 9.58 -9.50 -10.26
N MET A 45 10.60 -9.19 -11.07
CA MET A 45 10.65 -8.04 -11.96
C MET A 45 11.67 -8.26 -13.10
N PRO A 46 11.59 -7.49 -14.21
CA PRO A 46 12.59 -7.51 -15.26
C PRO A 46 13.93 -6.94 -14.79
N LEU A 47 15.01 -7.70 -14.94
CA LEU A 47 16.39 -7.35 -14.62
C LEU A 47 17.31 -7.52 -15.83
N MET A 48 18.32 -6.66 -15.90
CA MET A 48 19.50 -6.82 -16.76
C MET A 48 20.71 -7.03 -15.85
N ILE A 49 21.21 -8.27 -15.78
CA ILE A 49 22.31 -8.65 -14.87
C ILE A 49 23.63 -8.70 -15.63
N LEU A 50 24.67 -8.08 -15.08
CA LEU A 50 26.03 -7.99 -15.63
C LEU A 50 27.05 -8.40 -14.57
N ARG A 51 28.18 -8.98 -14.96
CA ARG A 51 29.30 -9.19 -14.04
C ARG A 51 30.06 -7.89 -13.84
N ALA A 52 30.34 -7.53 -12.59
CA ALA A 52 31.11 -6.33 -12.27
C ALA A 52 32.50 -6.35 -12.94
N THR A 53 33.15 -7.53 -12.99
CA THR A 53 34.47 -7.71 -13.61
C THR A 53 34.49 -7.41 -15.10
N ASP A 54 33.38 -7.64 -15.80
CA ASP A 54 33.28 -7.37 -17.24
C ASP A 54 33.23 -5.84 -17.53
N LEU A 55 33.00 -5.03 -16.49
CA LEU A 55 33.07 -3.56 -16.52
C LEU A 55 34.30 -3.00 -15.81
N GLY A 56 35.26 -3.85 -15.41
CA GLY A 56 36.45 -3.43 -14.67
C GLY A 56 36.17 -3.06 -13.20
N LEU A 57 35.07 -3.55 -12.63
CA LEU A 57 34.65 -3.27 -11.26
C LEU A 57 34.83 -4.51 -10.37
N SER A 58 35.01 -4.27 -9.07
CA SER A 58 35.00 -5.29 -8.03
C SER A 58 33.59 -5.74 -7.66
N GLY A 59 32.59 -4.86 -7.81
CA GLY A 59 31.21 -5.05 -7.36
C GLY A 59 30.96 -4.61 -5.90
N ARG A 60 32.02 -4.25 -5.16
CA ARG A 60 31.97 -3.81 -3.76
C ARG A 60 32.24 -2.32 -3.55
N GLU A 61 32.24 -1.53 -4.63
CA GLU A 61 32.42 -0.07 -4.58
C GLU A 61 31.39 0.57 -3.64
N ARG A 62 31.62 1.79 -3.16
CA ARG A 62 30.55 2.53 -2.47
C ARG A 62 29.55 3.09 -3.48
N PRO A 63 28.27 3.33 -3.12
CA PRO A 63 27.31 3.96 -4.04
C PRO A 63 27.82 5.27 -4.62
N ALA A 64 28.46 6.11 -3.79
CA ALA A 64 29.06 7.37 -4.23
C ALA A 64 30.17 7.19 -5.29
N GLU A 65 30.91 6.08 -5.27
CA GLU A 65 31.98 5.81 -6.25
C GLU A 65 31.39 5.39 -7.60
N LEU A 66 30.31 4.61 -7.59
CA LEU A 66 29.59 4.25 -8.82
C LEU A 66 28.84 5.46 -9.39
N ASP A 67 28.20 6.26 -8.53
CA ASP A 67 27.46 7.47 -8.92
C ASP A 67 28.39 8.53 -9.52
N ALA A 68 29.63 8.62 -9.05
CA ALA A 68 30.63 9.53 -9.59
C ALA A 68 31.16 9.09 -10.98
N ASN A 69 30.98 7.82 -11.36
CA ASN A 69 31.45 7.30 -12.64
C ASN A 69 30.38 7.47 -13.74
N THR A 70 30.30 8.68 -14.29
CA THR A 70 29.30 9.05 -15.32
C THR A 70 29.44 8.22 -16.61
N ALA A 71 30.66 7.83 -16.98
CA ALA A 71 30.92 6.97 -18.14
C ALA A 71 30.32 5.57 -17.94
N LEU A 72 30.49 4.99 -16.74
CA LEU A 72 29.87 3.72 -16.36
C LEU A 72 28.35 3.83 -16.40
N LEU A 73 27.75 4.86 -15.80
CA LEU A 73 26.30 5.04 -15.78
C LEU A 73 25.72 5.17 -17.19
N THR A 74 26.38 5.94 -18.06
CA THR A 74 25.99 6.10 -19.47
C THR A 74 26.04 4.77 -20.21
N ARG A 75 27.10 3.98 -19.97
CA ARG A 75 27.25 2.65 -20.58
C ARG A 75 26.19 1.67 -20.08
N ILE A 76 25.91 1.64 -18.78
CA ILE A 76 24.87 0.79 -18.18
C ILE A 76 23.50 1.15 -18.74
N GLU A 77 23.21 2.44 -18.89
CA GLU A 77 21.94 2.91 -19.45
C GLU A 77 21.78 2.51 -20.92
N ALA A 78 22.82 2.66 -21.74
CA ALA A 78 22.79 2.23 -23.14
C ALA A 78 22.51 0.72 -23.28
N LEU A 79 23.16 -0.10 -22.43
CA LEU A 79 22.90 -1.54 -22.38
C LEU A 79 21.46 -1.84 -21.93
N ARG A 80 20.95 -1.10 -20.93
CA ARG A 80 19.60 -1.26 -20.39
C ARG A 80 18.53 -1.02 -21.43
N LEU A 81 18.65 0.05 -22.22
CA LEU A 81 17.69 0.39 -23.27
C LEU A 81 17.63 -0.71 -24.34
N GLN A 82 18.80 -1.21 -24.77
CA GLN A 82 18.88 -2.32 -25.72
C GLN A 82 18.32 -3.63 -25.13
N ALA A 83 18.63 -3.93 -23.87
CA ALA A 83 18.07 -5.08 -23.17
C ALA A 83 16.55 -4.99 -23.09
N GLY A 84 15.99 -3.82 -22.74
CA GLY A 84 14.55 -3.58 -22.68
C GLY A 84 13.85 -3.85 -24.01
N GLN A 85 14.43 -3.39 -25.12
CA GLN A 85 13.92 -3.69 -26.46
C GLN A 85 13.94 -5.19 -26.76
N ARG A 86 15.06 -5.88 -26.47
CA ARG A 86 15.19 -7.34 -26.69
C ARG A 86 14.24 -8.16 -25.82
N MET A 87 13.89 -7.66 -24.63
CA MET A 87 12.92 -8.27 -23.72
C MET A 87 11.46 -8.02 -24.12
N GLY A 88 11.21 -7.26 -25.19
CA GLY A 88 9.85 -6.93 -25.63
C GLY A 88 9.14 -5.87 -24.77
N LEU A 89 9.89 -5.11 -23.97
CA LEU A 89 9.33 -4.10 -23.04
C LEU A 89 8.98 -2.75 -23.72
N GLY A 90 9.26 -2.60 -25.03
CA GLY A 90 9.03 -1.36 -25.76
C GLY A 90 10.04 -0.26 -25.42
N ASP A 91 9.60 1.00 -25.51
CA ASP A 91 10.43 2.15 -25.09
C ASP A 91 10.46 2.25 -23.56
N VAL A 92 11.65 2.02 -23.00
CA VAL A 92 11.91 2.04 -21.56
C VAL A 92 12.76 3.23 -21.12
N SER A 93 12.87 4.27 -21.95
CA SER A 93 13.63 5.49 -21.65
C SER A 93 13.16 6.20 -20.37
N ASN A 94 11.84 6.23 -20.15
CA ASN A 94 11.22 6.79 -18.94
C ASN A 94 10.88 5.73 -17.87
N SER A 95 11.49 4.55 -17.97
CA SER A 95 11.23 3.41 -17.09
C SER A 95 12.47 2.98 -16.32
N VAL A 96 12.26 2.43 -15.12
CA VAL A 96 13.31 1.82 -14.30
C VAL A 96 13.56 0.35 -14.62
N VAL A 97 12.74 -0.25 -15.50
CA VAL A 97 12.88 -1.64 -15.96
C VAL A 97 13.38 -1.71 -17.41
N PRO A 98 14.15 -2.74 -17.81
CA PRO A 98 14.71 -3.77 -16.94
C PRO A 98 15.75 -3.14 -15.99
N LYS A 99 15.73 -3.53 -14.72
CA LYS A 99 16.58 -2.87 -13.73
C LYS A 99 18.02 -3.35 -13.90
N PRO A 100 19.02 -2.47 -14.08
CA PRO A 100 20.41 -2.91 -14.18
C PRO A 100 20.93 -3.39 -12.83
N VAL A 101 21.62 -4.53 -12.87
CA VAL A 101 22.25 -5.13 -11.69
C VAL A 101 23.67 -5.56 -12.04
N LEU A 102 24.65 -5.09 -11.27
CA LEU A 102 25.99 -5.66 -11.30
C LEU A 102 26.11 -6.74 -10.23
N VAL A 103 26.68 -7.88 -10.60
CA VAL A 103 26.93 -8.99 -9.68
C VAL A 103 28.41 -9.34 -9.60
N SER A 104 28.83 -9.82 -8.43
CA SER A 104 30.17 -10.35 -8.17
C SER A 104 30.09 -11.47 -7.13
N ALA A 105 31.17 -12.22 -6.94
CA ALA A 105 31.20 -13.30 -5.96
C ALA A 105 30.87 -12.79 -4.54
N GLY A 106 30.06 -13.56 -3.81
CA GLY A 106 29.78 -13.29 -2.40
C GLY A 106 30.89 -13.78 -1.47
N ASP A 107 30.58 -13.84 -0.18
CA ASP A 107 31.50 -14.25 0.88
C ASP A 107 31.56 -15.79 1.05
N SER A 108 30.72 -16.53 0.33
CA SER A 108 30.60 -17.99 0.39
C SER A 108 30.11 -18.58 -0.93
N ALA A 109 30.20 -19.90 -1.09
CA ALA A 109 29.68 -20.62 -2.25
C ALA A 109 28.16 -20.46 -2.48
N HIS A 110 27.43 -20.02 -1.44
CA HIS A 110 25.98 -19.80 -1.47
C HIS A 110 25.61 -18.32 -1.39
N SER A 111 26.53 -17.42 -1.72
CA SER A 111 26.25 -15.99 -1.70
C SER A 111 26.74 -15.27 -2.94
N ILE A 112 26.03 -14.20 -3.30
CA ILE A 112 26.34 -13.35 -4.44
C ILE A 112 26.19 -11.88 -4.03
N THR A 113 27.17 -11.06 -4.39
CA THR A 113 27.13 -9.62 -4.15
C THR A 113 26.43 -8.95 -5.32
N SER A 114 25.54 -8.00 -5.03
CA SER A 114 24.79 -7.29 -6.07
C SER A 114 24.72 -5.79 -5.84
N ARG A 115 24.65 -5.03 -6.95
CA ARG A 115 24.51 -3.56 -6.97
C ARG A 115 23.42 -3.15 -7.95
N TYR A 116 22.45 -2.38 -7.46
CA TYR A 116 21.29 -1.95 -8.22
C TYR A 116 21.45 -0.55 -8.76
N PHE A 117 20.88 -0.30 -9.92
CA PHE A 117 20.82 1.01 -10.51
C PHE A 117 19.36 1.39 -10.77
N THR A 118 19.01 2.65 -10.50
CA THR A 118 18.02 3.38 -11.30
C THR A 118 18.75 3.93 -12.54
N PRO A 119 18.05 4.34 -13.61
CA PRO A 119 18.68 4.71 -14.89
C PRO A 119 19.93 5.61 -14.78
N HIS A 120 20.01 6.45 -13.74
CA HIS A 120 21.12 7.38 -13.54
C HIS A 120 21.75 7.35 -12.14
N LYS A 121 21.48 6.32 -11.32
CA LYS A 121 22.02 6.27 -9.94
C LYS A 121 22.10 4.87 -9.37
N CYS A 122 23.17 4.56 -8.66
CA CYS A 122 23.24 3.40 -7.77
C CYS A 122 22.21 3.55 -6.63
N HIS A 123 21.34 2.56 -6.50
CA HIS A 123 20.32 2.55 -5.46
C HIS A 123 20.96 2.32 -4.08
N ALA A 124 20.50 3.04 -3.06
CA ALA A 124 21.06 2.97 -1.70
C ALA A 124 20.67 1.69 -0.94
N SER A 125 19.60 1.01 -1.38
CA SER A 125 19.07 -0.20 -0.75
C SER A 125 18.73 -1.29 -1.76
N HIS A 126 18.61 -2.52 -1.27
CA HIS A 126 18.30 -3.69 -2.09
C HIS A 126 16.79 -4.00 -2.01
N ALA A 127 16.08 -3.95 -3.14
CA ALA A 127 14.68 -4.36 -3.21
C ALA A 127 14.54 -5.89 -3.21
N VAL A 128 13.58 -6.42 -2.44
CA VAL A 128 13.33 -7.88 -2.32
C VAL A 128 13.08 -8.53 -3.69
N THR A 129 12.31 -7.87 -4.57
CA THR A 129 12.03 -8.35 -5.93
C THR A 129 13.30 -8.52 -6.76
N GLY A 130 14.24 -7.58 -6.66
CA GLY A 130 15.55 -7.70 -7.30
C GLY A 130 16.37 -8.85 -6.72
N ALA A 131 16.40 -9.00 -5.39
CA ALA A 131 17.13 -10.08 -4.72
C ALA A 131 16.68 -11.46 -5.21
N ILE A 132 15.37 -11.63 -5.43
CA ILE A 132 14.80 -12.85 -5.99
C ILE A 132 15.32 -13.09 -7.40
N GLY A 133 15.28 -12.09 -8.29
CA GLY A 133 15.81 -12.25 -9.64
C GLY A 133 17.31 -12.56 -9.68
N VAL A 134 18.10 -11.93 -8.81
CA VAL A 134 19.54 -12.22 -8.69
C VAL A 134 19.79 -13.63 -8.14
N ALA A 135 19.11 -14.04 -7.07
CA ALA A 135 19.24 -15.38 -6.50
C ALA A 135 18.80 -16.47 -7.50
N THR A 136 17.73 -16.20 -8.25
CA THR A 136 17.21 -17.08 -9.32
C THR A 136 18.24 -17.24 -10.43
N ALA A 137 18.84 -16.13 -10.89
CA ALA A 137 19.91 -16.18 -11.89
C ALA A 137 21.17 -16.88 -11.36
N PHE A 138 21.54 -16.65 -10.10
CA PHE A 138 22.69 -17.29 -9.46
C PHE A 138 22.52 -18.81 -9.34
N ALA A 139 21.33 -19.26 -8.97
CA ALA A 139 21.01 -20.67 -8.79
C ALA A 139 20.93 -21.44 -10.12
N LEU A 140 20.37 -20.81 -11.16
CA LEU A 140 20.26 -21.43 -12.47
C LEU A 140 21.62 -21.51 -13.14
N PRO A 141 21.99 -22.65 -13.75
CA PRO A 141 23.22 -22.74 -14.54
C PRO A 141 23.10 -21.94 -15.84
N GLY A 142 24.23 -21.44 -16.33
CA GLY A 142 24.31 -20.80 -17.63
C GLY A 142 23.75 -19.38 -17.68
N THR A 143 23.67 -18.68 -16.54
CA THR A 143 23.51 -17.22 -16.49
C THR A 143 24.86 -16.55 -16.25
N VAL A 144 24.95 -15.23 -16.40
CA VAL A 144 26.19 -14.50 -16.02
C VAL A 144 26.40 -14.41 -14.52
N ALA A 145 25.35 -14.65 -13.73
CA ALA A 145 25.41 -14.65 -12.28
C ALA A 145 25.90 -16.00 -11.74
N SER A 146 25.66 -17.11 -12.45
CA SER A 146 25.93 -18.46 -11.99
C SER A 146 27.38 -18.65 -11.48
N GLY A 147 27.50 -19.24 -10.30
CA GLY A 147 28.76 -19.74 -9.76
C GLY A 147 28.95 -21.23 -10.05
N GLN A 148 29.23 -22.00 -9.01
CA GLN A 148 29.25 -23.47 -9.08
C GLN A 148 27.85 -24.00 -9.40
N ALA A 149 27.76 -25.02 -10.27
CA ALA A 149 26.49 -25.64 -10.62
C ALA A 149 25.81 -26.20 -9.36
N MET A 150 24.56 -25.79 -9.13
CA MET A 150 23.73 -26.28 -8.02
C MET A 150 22.89 -27.47 -8.50
N ALA A 151 22.84 -28.53 -7.71
CA ALA A 151 22.01 -29.71 -8.01
C ALA A 151 20.51 -29.40 -7.87
N ALA A 152 19.63 -30.29 -8.35
CA ALA A 152 18.21 -30.18 -8.06
C ALA A 152 17.95 -30.22 -6.54
N GLY A 153 16.94 -29.50 -6.05
CA GLY A 153 16.61 -29.39 -4.64
C GLY A 153 16.59 -27.96 -4.12
N ARG A 154 16.50 -27.82 -2.79
CA ARG A 154 16.40 -26.53 -2.10
C ARG A 154 17.76 -25.98 -1.73
N HIS A 155 17.97 -24.70 -2.00
CA HIS A 155 19.23 -24.00 -1.75
C HIS A 155 18.97 -22.71 -0.98
N ALA A 156 19.58 -22.58 0.19
CA ALA A 156 19.61 -21.32 0.93
C ALA A 156 20.72 -20.44 0.38
N LEU A 157 20.35 -19.29 -0.18
CA LEU A 157 21.23 -18.34 -0.83
C LEU A 157 21.19 -17.00 -0.11
N VAL A 158 22.30 -16.27 -0.17
CA VAL A 158 22.40 -14.93 0.42
C VAL A 158 22.76 -13.93 -0.66
N VAL A 159 21.93 -12.91 -0.85
CA VAL A 159 22.25 -11.79 -1.73
C VAL A 159 22.77 -10.62 -0.90
N LEU A 160 24.03 -10.26 -1.13
CA LEU A 160 24.73 -9.24 -0.37
C LEU A 160 24.61 -7.87 -1.05
N HIS A 161 24.42 -6.83 -0.23
CA HIS A 161 24.41 -5.43 -0.63
C HIS A 161 25.14 -4.58 0.43
N PRO A 162 25.73 -3.42 0.09
CA PRO A 162 26.34 -2.54 1.10
C PRO A 162 25.41 -2.10 2.25
N ALA A 163 24.09 -2.16 2.04
CA ALA A 163 23.07 -1.79 3.02
C ALA A 163 22.58 -2.98 3.89
N GLY A 164 23.11 -4.19 3.67
CA GLY A 164 22.71 -5.41 4.37
C GLY A 164 22.62 -6.62 3.44
N GLN A 165 22.04 -7.71 3.93
CA GLN A 165 21.87 -8.94 3.16
C GLN A 165 20.40 -9.35 3.09
N ILE A 166 20.09 -10.15 2.07
CA ILE A 166 18.76 -10.75 1.88
C ILE A 166 18.95 -12.25 1.70
N ASP A 167 18.37 -13.02 2.61
CA ASP A 167 18.40 -14.49 2.57
C ASP A 167 17.22 -14.99 1.71
N VAL A 168 17.51 -15.86 0.74
CA VAL A 168 16.55 -16.38 -0.24
C VAL A 168 16.69 -17.89 -0.35
N GLU A 169 15.60 -18.64 -0.24
CA GLU A 169 15.59 -20.08 -0.55
C GLU A 169 15.11 -20.30 -1.99
N VAL A 170 15.92 -20.95 -2.83
CA VAL A 170 15.57 -21.28 -4.22
C VAL A 170 15.42 -22.80 -4.35
N THR A 171 14.32 -23.25 -4.93
CA THR A 171 14.11 -24.67 -5.27
C THR A 171 14.33 -24.88 -6.76
N LEU A 172 15.31 -25.73 -7.10
CA LEU A 172 15.63 -26.11 -8.47
C LEU A 172 15.04 -27.48 -8.81
N GLN A 173 14.58 -27.64 -10.05
CA GLN A 173 14.18 -28.90 -10.64
C GLN A 173 14.97 -29.16 -11.92
N GLY A 174 15.38 -30.40 -12.16
CA GLY A 174 16.19 -30.77 -13.34
C GLY A 174 17.67 -30.38 -13.20
N GLU A 175 18.44 -30.65 -14.24
CA GLU A 175 19.90 -30.47 -14.24
C GLU A 175 20.38 -29.80 -15.54
N GLY A 176 21.53 -29.14 -15.46
CA GLY A 176 22.18 -28.51 -16.61
C GLY A 176 21.25 -27.53 -17.36
N PRO A 177 21.21 -27.54 -18.70
CA PRO A 177 20.35 -26.66 -19.49
C PRO A 177 18.86 -26.81 -19.24
N GLN A 178 18.42 -27.97 -18.70
CA GLN A 178 17.01 -28.25 -18.39
C GLN A 178 16.61 -27.83 -16.97
N ALA A 179 17.56 -27.34 -16.16
CA ALA A 179 17.28 -26.89 -14.81
C ALA A 179 16.30 -25.70 -14.84
N SER A 180 15.24 -25.76 -14.05
CA SER A 180 14.24 -24.72 -13.88
C SER A 180 14.08 -24.37 -12.40
N VAL A 181 13.62 -23.15 -12.13
CA VAL A 181 13.32 -22.71 -10.76
C VAL A 181 11.85 -22.99 -10.49
N GLN A 182 11.59 -23.82 -9.48
CA GLN A 182 10.25 -24.14 -9.02
C GLN A 182 9.72 -23.05 -8.07
N SER A 183 10.58 -22.53 -7.20
CA SER A 183 10.23 -21.46 -6.27
C SER A 183 11.45 -20.66 -5.84
N ALA A 184 11.23 -19.40 -5.48
CA ALA A 184 12.17 -18.61 -4.70
C ALA A 184 11.40 -17.92 -3.56
N ALA A 185 11.93 -18.02 -2.35
CA ALA A 185 11.28 -17.56 -1.14
C ALA A 185 12.20 -16.63 -0.35
N LEU A 186 11.67 -15.52 0.15
CA LEU A 186 12.41 -14.70 1.10
C LEU A 186 12.44 -15.41 2.46
N VAL A 187 13.63 -15.63 3.00
CA VAL A 187 13.80 -16.17 4.36
C VAL A 187 13.75 -15.00 5.35
N ARG A 188 12.80 -15.02 6.27
CA ARG A 188 12.71 -14.05 7.38
C ARG A 188 12.77 -14.75 8.72
N THR A 189 13.55 -14.20 9.64
CA THR A 189 13.64 -14.69 11.02
C THR A 189 12.56 -14.01 11.86
N VAL A 190 11.65 -14.80 12.41
CA VAL A 190 10.57 -14.29 13.27
C VAL A 190 10.90 -14.61 14.74
N ARG A 191 10.96 -13.60 15.60
CA ARG A 191 10.98 -13.79 17.07
C ARG A 191 9.59 -14.19 17.55
N LYS A 192 9.50 -14.93 18.68
CA LYS A 192 8.26 -15.39 19.38
C LYS A 192 7.16 -14.34 19.65
N ILE A 193 7.32 -13.10 19.20
CA ILE A 193 6.35 -12.00 19.26
C ILE A 193 5.52 -11.83 17.98
N MET A 194 5.78 -12.58 16.89
CA MET A 194 4.81 -12.69 15.78
C MET A 194 4.27 -14.12 15.68
N GLN A 195 2.96 -14.27 15.87
CA GLN A 195 2.21 -15.48 15.51
C GLN A 195 1.57 -15.25 14.13
N GLY A 196 1.75 -16.21 13.23
CA GLY A 196 1.10 -16.30 11.93
C GLY A 196 1.00 -17.78 11.52
N VAL A 197 0.01 -18.13 10.69
CA VAL A 197 -0.23 -19.52 10.27
C VAL A 197 0.42 -19.77 8.90
N LEU A 198 1.31 -20.77 8.83
CA LEU A 198 1.92 -21.27 7.60
C LEU A 198 0.93 -22.23 6.91
N HIS A 199 0.37 -21.83 5.77
CA HIS A 199 -0.45 -22.71 4.93
C HIS A 199 0.44 -23.66 4.13
N LEU A 200 0.44 -24.94 4.50
CA LEU A 200 1.01 -26.02 3.69
C LEU A 200 -0.09 -26.58 2.79
N PRO A 201 0.05 -26.52 1.45
CA PRO A 201 -0.95 -27.08 0.54
C PRO A 201 -1.02 -28.61 0.70
N GLY A 202 -2.22 -29.16 0.53
CA GLY A 202 -2.52 -30.57 0.85
C GLY A 202 -1.62 -31.61 0.18
N TYR A 203 -0.98 -31.28 -0.95
CA TYR A 203 -0.04 -32.16 -1.65
C TYR A 203 1.28 -32.40 -0.90
N VAL A 204 1.58 -31.60 0.14
CA VAL A 204 2.79 -31.75 0.96
C VAL A 204 2.63 -32.90 1.98
N PHE A 205 1.41 -33.36 2.21
CA PHE A 205 1.14 -34.51 3.06
C PHE A 205 0.91 -35.76 2.19
N PRO A 206 1.53 -36.92 2.49
CA PRO A 206 1.20 -38.16 1.81
C PRO A 206 -0.29 -38.46 2.00
N PRO A 207 -0.99 -39.01 0.98
CA PRO A 207 -2.41 -39.29 1.10
C PRO A 207 -2.63 -40.29 2.23
N ALA A 208 -3.38 -39.87 3.25
CA ALA A 208 -3.83 -40.77 4.30
C ALA A 208 -4.69 -41.85 3.64
N SER A 209 -4.32 -43.11 3.86
CA SER A 209 -5.08 -44.29 3.44
C SER A 209 -6.54 -44.15 3.87
N ILE A 210 -7.43 -44.11 2.88
CA ILE A 210 -8.87 -44.07 3.06
C ILE A 210 -9.34 -45.50 3.24
N ASP A 211 -9.77 -45.86 4.45
CA ASP A 211 -10.70 -46.97 4.68
C ASP A 211 -11.45 -46.72 6.00
N ALA A 212 -12.58 -46.01 5.90
CA ALA A 212 -13.74 -46.17 6.79
C ALA A 212 -14.99 -45.55 6.13
N PRO A 213 -16.15 -46.23 6.12
CA PRO A 213 -17.33 -45.79 5.39
C PRO A 213 -18.03 -44.64 6.11
N GLU A 214 -18.32 -43.57 5.36
CA GLU A 214 -18.99 -42.38 5.86
C GLU A 214 -20.50 -42.67 6.03
N ALA A 215 -20.94 -42.74 7.28
CA ALA A 215 -22.35 -42.73 7.63
C ALA A 215 -22.94 -41.36 7.30
N ALA A 216 -23.94 -41.35 6.42
CA ALA A 216 -24.74 -40.17 6.09
C ALA A 216 -25.26 -39.48 7.36
N THR A 217 -24.76 -38.28 7.65
CA THR A 217 -25.35 -37.35 8.60
C THR A 217 -25.75 -36.07 7.90
N ALA A 218 -27.00 -35.70 8.17
CA ALA A 218 -27.77 -34.55 7.73
C ALA A 218 -27.00 -33.31 7.25
N GLN A 219 -27.47 -32.73 6.14
CA GLN A 219 -27.14 -31.38 5.67
C GLN A 219 -27.41 -30.33 6.75
N GLY A 220 -26.39 -30.04 7.56
CA GLY A 220 -26.34 -28.86 8.42
C GLY A 220 -26.13 -27.60 7.58
N ARG A 221 -26.89 -26.54 7.88
CA ARG A 221 -26.66 -25.16 7.39
C ARG A 221 -25.16 -24.89 7.23
N ARG A 222 -24.69 -24.70 5.99
CA ARG A 222 -23.32 -24.29 5.71
C ARG A 222 -23.02 -23.00 6.50
N ARG A 223 -22.15 -23.08 7.50
CA ARG A 223 -21.79 -21.94 8.36
C ARG A 223 -20.87 -21.00 7.59
N PHE A 224 -21.26 -19.74 7.45
CA PHE A 224 -20.37 -18.68 6.97
C PHE A 224 -19.30 -18.36 8.03
N PRO A 225 -18.05 -18.00 7.64
CA PRO A 225 -17.45 -18.12 6.32
C PRO A 225 -16.77 -19.49 6.10
N GLN A 226 -16.72 -19.95 4.83
CA GLN A 226 -16.10 -21.22 4.41
C GLN A 226 -14.92 -21.02 3.43
N LYS A 227 -14.68 -19.77 3.02
CA LYS A 227 -13.60 -19.34 2.13
C LYS A 227 -13.12 -17.97 2.61
N GLU A 228 -12.06 -17.48 1.98
CA GLU A 228 -11.49 -16.16 2.25
C GLU A 228 -12.51 -15.02 2.07
N VAL A 229 -12.45 -14.05 2.97
CA VAL A 229 -13.22 -12.80 2.91
C VAL A 229 -12.30 -11.67 2.45
N HIS A 230 -12.72 -10.92 1.45
CA HIS A 230 -12.00 -9.77 0.91
C HIS A 230 -12.57 -8.47 1.45
N ILE A 231 -11.72 -7.61 2.00
CA ILE A 231 -12.02 -6.22 2.31
C ILE A 231 -11.42 -5.36 1.20
N ILE A 232 -12.29 -4.81 0.36
CA ILE A 232 -11.93 -3.89 -0.71
C ILE A 232 -11.70 -2.51 -0.10
N VAL A 233 -10.49 -1.99 -0.26
CA VAL A 233 -10.08 -0.68 0.25
C VAL A 233 -10.01 0.32 -0.90
N PRO A 234 -10.71 1.48 -0.80
CA PRO A 234 -10.86 2.45 -1.90
C PRO A 234 -9.63 3.32 -2.17
N THR A 235 -8.50 3.04 -1.52
CA THR A 235 -7.27 3.85 -1.60
C THR A 235 -6.05 2.98 -1.87
N SER A 236 -4.99 3.58 -2.38
CA SER A 236 -3.70 2.91 -2.60
C SER A 236 -3.16 2.28 -1.30
N ALA A 237 -2.39 1.20 -1.46
CA ALA A 237 -1.70 0.54 -0.36
C ALA A 237 -0.75 1.50 0.38
N GLY A 238 -0.60 1.32 1.69
CA GLY A 238 0.22 2.20 2.55
C GLY A 238 -0.47 3.50 2.98
N GLY A 239 -1.69 3.78 2.51
CA GLY A 239 -2.52 4.87 3.02
C GLY A 239 -3.17 4.56 4.38
N GLY A 240 -3.83 5.58 4.96
CA GLY A 240 -4.52 5.44 6.24
C GLY A 240 -5.59 4.34 6.25
N ASN A 241 -6.48 4.33 5.24
CA ASN A 241 -7.54 3.33 5.13
C ASN A 241 -6.97 1.90 5.00
N ASP A 242 -5.92 1.72 4.19
CA ASP A 242 -5.23 0.43 4.05
C ASP A 242 -4.63 -0.05 5.38
N THR A 243 -3.97 0.86 6.10
CA THR A 243 -3.37 0.56 7.40
C THR A 243 -4.42 0.19 8.46
N MET A 244 -5.56 0.89 8.47
CA MET A 244 -6.69 0.58 9.35
C MET A 244 -7.31 -0.77 8.99
N ALA A 245 -7.60 -1.02 7.71
CA ALA A 245 -8.14 -2.29 7.24
C ALA A 245 -7.23 -3.47 7.60
N ARG A 246 -5.93 -3.38 7.29
CA ARG A 246 -4.93 -4.41 7.65
C ARG A 246 -4.85 -4.62 9.15
N THR A 247 -5.00 -3.56 9.95
CA THR A 247 -5.08 -3.67 11.41
C THR A 247 -6.27 -4.49 11.88
N LEU A 248 -7.44 -4.31 11.28
CA LEU A 248 -8.62 -5.13 11.58
C LEU A 248 -8.44 -6.58 11.15
N THR A 249 -7.89 -6.83 9.95
CA THR A 249 -7.74 -8.19 9.40
C THR A 249 -6.91 -9.12 10.30
N ARG A 250 -5.94 -8.57 11.05
CA ARG A 250 -5.10 -9.35 11.99
C ARG A 250 -5.91 -10.13 13.01
N LYS A 251 -7.07 -9.60 13.45
CA LYS A 251 -7.94 -10.27 14.43
C LYS A 251 -9.25 -10.77 13.84
N LEU A 252 -9.75 -10.16 12.76
CA LEU A 252 -10.96 -10.64 12.08
C LEU A 252 -10.79 -12.07 11.55
N GLY A 253 -9.65 -12.39 10.94
CA GLY A 253 -9.44 -13.73 10.37
C GLY A 253 -9.55 -14.86 11.39
N PRO A 254 -8.77 -14.82 12.49
CA PRO A 254 -8.89 -15.79 13.59
C PRO A 254 -10.31 -15.89 14.17
N LEU A 255 -11.01 -14.77 14.34
CA LEU A 255 -12.38 -14.75 14.89
C LEU A 255 -13.41 -15.37 13.93
N LEU A 256 -13.23 -15.18 12.63
CA LEU A 256 -14.10 -15.73 11.60
C LEU A 256 -13.72 -17.16 11.20
N GLY A 257 -12.54 -17.65 11.62
CA GLY A 257 -12.02 -18.97 11.26
C GLY A 257 -11.63 -19.10 9.78
N GLN A 258 -11.43 -17.97 9.10
CA GLN A 258 -11.06 -17.90 7.68
C GLN A 258 -10.09 -16.74 7.44
N SER A 259 -9.34 -16.79 6.34
CA SER A 259 -8.51 -15.66 5.93
C SER A 259 -9.38 -14.42 5.64
N VAL A 260 -8.88 -13.25 6.03
CA VAL A 260 -9.47 -11.95 5.69
C VAL A 260 -8.37 -11.11 5.04
N VAL A 261 -8.53 -10.77 3.78
CA VAL A 261 -7.48 -10.13 2.97
C VAL A 261 -7.92 -8.75 2.49
N VAL A 262 -6.95 -7.84 2.41
CA VAL A 262 -7.15 -6.49 1.89
C VAL A 262 -6.81 -6.45 0.40
N ASP A 263 -7.77 -6.01 -0.41
CA ASP A 263 -7.60 -5.72 -1.85
C ASP A 263 -7.75 -4.20 -2.07
N ASN A 264 -6.68 -3.53 -2.50
CA ASN A 264 -6.66 -2.09 -2.73
C ASN A 264 -7.13 -1.76 -4.15
N ARG A 265 -8.29 -1.10 -4.26
CA ARG A 265 -8.85 -0.61 -5.53
C ARG A 265 -8.98 0.92 -5.49
N ALA A 266 -7.85 1.58 -5.77
CA ALA A 266 -7.77 3.03 -5.78
C ALA A 266 -8.39 3.65 -7.04
N GLY A 267 -8.78 4.91 -6.94
CA GLY A 267 -9.24 5.73 -8.07
C GLY A 267 -10.65 6.31 -7.86
N ALA A 268 -10.90 7.45 -8.50
CA ALA A 268 -12.15 8.21 -8.40
C ALA A 268 -12.67 8.37 -6.95
N ASN A 269 -11.75 8.63 -6.00
CA ASN A 269 -12.07 8.83 -4.58
C ASN A 269 -12.84 7.67 -3.92
N GLY A 270 -12.63 6.45 -4.44
CA GLY A 270 -13.26 5.24 -3.94
C GLY A 270 -14.50 4.81 -4.71
N THR A 271 -14.99 5.60 -5.67
CA THR A 271 -16.13 5.23 -6.51
C THR A 271 -15.90 3.90 -7.23
N ILE A 272 -14.69 3.62 -7.72
CA ILE A 272 -14.35 2.34 -8.38
C ILE A 272 -14.53 1.15 -7.42
N ALA A 273 -14.06 1.28 -6.18
CA ALA A 273 -14.21 0.23 -5.17
C ALA A 273 -15.68 0.05 -4.76
N SER A 274 -16.41 1.16 -4.57
CA SER A 274 -17.83 1.13 -4.24
C SER A 274 -18.66 0.46 -5.33
N GLU A 275 -18.47 0.82 -6.61
CA GLU A 275 -19.15 0.18 -7.73
C GLU A 275 -18.86 -1.33 -7.79
N TYR A 276 -17.60 -1.71 -7.60
CA TYR A 276 -17.20 -3.12 -7.58
C TYR A 276 -17.90 -3.91 -6.48
N VAL A 277 -17.95 -3.37 -5.25
CA VAL A 277 -18.61 -4.06 -4.14
C VAL A 277 -20.12 -4.05 -4.27
N ALA A 278 -20.73 -2.95 -4.71
CA ALA A 278 -22.18 -2.87 -4.98
C ALA A 278 -22.63 -3.96 -5.98
N ALA A 279 -21.81 -4.25 -6.99
CA ALA A 279 -22.07 -5.28 -8.00
C ALA A 279 -21.65 -6.71 -7.57
N ALA A 280 -20.98 -6.88 -6.43
CA ALA A 280 -20.47 -8.18 -5.99
C ALA A 280 -21.60 -9.13 -5.53
N GLN A 281 -21.27 -10.42 -5.45
CA GLN A 281 -22.20 -11.40 -4.86
C GLN A 281 -22.49 -11.02 -3.41
N ALA A 282 -23.78 -10.97 -3.06
CA ALA A 282 -24.24 -10.62 -1.72
C ALA A 282 -24.15 -11.82 -0.76
N ASP A 283 -22.97 -12.45 -0.69
CA ASP A 283 -22.70 -13.66 0.09
C ASP A 283 -21.81 -13.40 1.32
N GLY A 284 -21.39 -12.14 1.52
CA GLY A 284 -20.58 -11.68 2.65
C GLY A 284 -19.08 -11.86 2.51
N TYR A 285 -18.58 -12.34 1.37
CA TYR A 285 -17.14 -12.54 1.15
C TYR A 285 -16.45 -11.38 0.43
N THR A 286 -17.21 -10.40 -0.06
CA THR A 286 -16.66 -9.16 -0.60
C THR A 286 -17.24 -8.00 0.19
N LEU A 287 -16.39 -7.32 0.96
CA LEU A 287 -16.75 -6.22 1.85
C LEU A 287 -16.09 -4.94 1.39
N LEU A 288 -16.71 -3.79 1.64
CA LEU A 288 -16.16 -2.47 1.36
C LEU A 288 -15.67 -1.83 2.66
N PHE A 289 -14.41 -1.40 2.69
CA PHE A 289 -13.94 -0.42 3.65
C PHE A 289 -14.42 0.97 3.21
N GLY A 290 -15.61 1.35 3.67
CA GLY A 290 -16.22 2.63 3.35
C GLY A 290 -15.71 3.74 4.26
N TYR A 291 -15.80 4.96 3.76
CA TYR A 291 -15.43 6.17 4.49
C TYR A 291 -16.23 7.37 3.99
N ILE A 292 -16.10 8.49 4.68
CA ILE A 292 -16.86 9.73 4.44
C ILE A 292 -16.97 10.16 2.97
N ALA A 293 -15.94 9.99 2.13
CA ALA A 293 -16.04 10.37 0.73
C ALA A 293 -16.97 9.44 -0.07
N THR A 294 -16.83 8.13 0.10
CA THR A 294 -17.63 7.13 -0.65
C THR A 294 -19.13 7.17 -0.34
N HIS A 295 -19.52 7.57 0.87
CA HIS A 295 -20.92 7.45 1.32
C HIS A 295 -21.55 8.79 1.72
N GLY A 296 -20.77 9.87 1.80
CA GLY A 296 -21.27 11.22 2.12
C GLY A 296 -20.94 12.24 1.04
N ILE A 297 -19.65 12.46 0.76
CA ILE A 297 -19.21 13.55 -0.12
C ILE A 297 -19.50 13.29 -1.60
N ASN A 298 -19.05 12.15 -2.14
CA ASN A 298 -19.20 11.85 -3.57
C ASN A 298 -20.67 11.87 -4.01
N PRO A 299 -21.63 11.27 -3.26
CA PRO A 299 -23.05 11.32 -3.62
C PRO A 299 -23.63 12.74 -3.65
N ALA A 300 -23.12 13.66 -2.81
CA ALA A 300 -23.57 15.04 -2.78
C ALA A 300 -22.98 15.90 -3.91
N LEU A 301 -21.86 15.46 -4.52
CA LEU A 301 -21.15 16.19 -5.55
C LEU A 301 -21.55 15.82 -6.97
N GLN A 302 -21.82 14.55 -7.21
CA GLN A 302 -21.97 14.01 -8.55
C GLN A 302 -22.94 12.83 -8.58
N LYS A 303 -23.49 12.56 -9.76
CA LYS A 303 -24.25 11.34 -10.00
C LYS A 303 -23.31 10.14 -10.03
N LEU A 304 -23.58 9.16 -9.18
CA LEU A 304 -22.79 7.93 -9.06
C LEU A 304 -23.49 6.75 -9.74
N ARG A 305 -22.73 5.68 -10.01
CA ARG A 305 -23.27 4.40 -10.52
C ARG A 305 -23.66 3.42 -9.39
N TYR A 306 -23.64 3.90 -8.15
CA TYR A 306 -24.12 3.20 -6.99
C TYR A 306 -24.90 4.17 -6.10
N ASP A 307 -25.85 3.65 -5.34
CA ASP A 307 -26.51 4.36 -4.26
C ASP A 307 -25.76 4.10 -2.94
N PRO A 308 -25.27 5.14 -2.22
CA PRO A 308 -24.47 4.98 -1.01
C PRO A 308 -25.24 4.32 0.15
N VAL A 309 -26.57 4.26 0.09
CA VAL A 309 -27.41 3.67 1.13
C VAL A 309 -28.07 2.39 0.63
N ALA A 310 -28.71 2.41 -0.54
CA ALA A 310 -29.52 1.32 -1.04
C ALA A 310 -28.72 0.13 -1.57
N ASP A 311 -27.49 0.35 -2.05
CA ASP A 311 -26.63 -0.72 -2.62
C ASP A 311 -25.71 -1.38 -1.59
N PHE A 312 -25.75 -0.93 -0.33
CA PHE A 312 -24.90 -1.45 0.73
C PHE A 312 -25.69 -1.88 1.98
N ALA A 313 -25.25 -2.99 2.57
CA ALA A 313 -25.66 -3.42 3.90
C ALA A 313 -24.62 -2.93 4.93
N PRO A 314 -24.99 -2.04 5.88
CA PRO A 314 -24.09 -1.59 6.94
C PRO A 314 -23.64 -2.76 7.81
N ILE A 315 -22.32 -2.90 8.02
CA ILE A 315 -21.80 -3.87 9.00
C ILE A 315 -21.52 -3.17 10.32
N GLY A 316 -20.75 -2.08 10.31
CA GLY A 316 -20.46 -1.35 11.54
C GLY A 316 -19.42 -0.25 11.35
N LEU A 317 -19.52 0.76 12.21
CA LEU A 317 -18.56 1.84 12.30
C LEU A 317 -17.23 1.29 12.84
N ILE A 318 -16.12 1.76 12.28
CA ILE A 318 -14.77 1.43 12.75
C ILE A 318 -14.30 2.54 13.69
N GLY A 319 -14.53 3.78 13.31
CA GLY A 319 -14.17 4.94 14.12
C GLY A 319 -14.05 6.22 13.33
N TYR A 320 -13.45 7.20 13.98
CA TYR A 320 -13.25 8.54 13.46
C TYR A 320 -11.77 8.90 13.46
N SER A 321 -11.34 9.75 12.54
CA SER A 321 -10.08 10.47 12.66
C SER A 321 -10.33 11.97 12.51
N PRO A 322 -9.95 12.78 13.51
CA PRO A 322 -10.05 14.23 13.43
C PRO A 322 -9.29 14.79 12.23
N THR A 323 -9.77 15.86 11.62
CA THR A 323 -9.02 16.57 10.57
C THR A 323 -8.21 17.69 11.21
N LEU A 324 -6.97 17.89 10.75
CA LEU A 324 -6.08 18.94 11.22
C LEU A 324 -5.74 19.89 10.08
N LEU A 325 -5.54 21.17 10.38
CA LEU A 325 -4.78 22.08 9.52
C LEU A 325 -3.28 21.89 9.81
N VAL A 326 -2.51 21.44 8.83
CA VAL A 326 -1.07 21.22 8.97
C VAL A 326 -0.26 22.00 7.94
N VAL A 327 0.98 22.32 8.32
CA VAL A 327 2.00 22.97 7.47
C VAL A 327 3.35 22.27 7.65
N PRO A 328 4.29 22.40 6.69
CA PRO A 328 5.68 21.97 6.88
C PRO A 328 6.29 22.64 8.10
N ALA A 329 7.08 21.91 8.89
CA ALA A 329 7.66 22.46 10.12
C ALA A 329 8.64 23.64 9.87
N GLU A 330 9.27 23.67 8.70
CA GLU A 330 10.18 24.74 8.27
C GLU A 330 9.46 26.02 7.85
N LEU A 331 8.14 25.96 7.57
CA LEU A 331 7.36 27.16 7.30
C LEU A 331 7.28 27.99 8.61
N PRO A 332 7.67 29.29 8.60
CA PRO A 332 7.73 30.12 9.81
C PRO A 332 6.34 30.63 10.19
N VAL A 333 5.41 29.70 10.40
CA VAL A 333 4.01 29.93 10.78
C VAL A 333 3.67 28.98 11.93
N HIS A 334 3.23 29.54 13.04
CA HIS A 334 2.94 28.85 14.30
C HIS A 334 1.48 28.94 14.72
N SER A 335 0.67 29.74 14.03
CA SER A 335 -0.76 29.89 14.29
C SER A 335 -1.56 30.03 12.99
N VAL A 336 -2.87 29.82 13.09
CA VAL A 336 -3.81 30.07 11.98
C VAL A 336 -3.77 31.53 11.57
N GLU A 337 -3.66 32.46 12.53
CA GLU A 337 -3.58 33.89 12.25
C GLU A 337 -2.34 34.23 11.42
N GLU A 338 -1.17 33.69 11.78
CA GLU A 338 0.06 33.84 11.01
C GLU A 338 -0.06 33.26 9.61
N LEU A 339 -0.73 32.10 9.46
CA LEU A 339 -0.98 31.51 8.14
C LEU A 339 -1.85 32.44 7.29
N VAL A 340 -2.96 32.93 7.83
CA VAL A 340 -3.88 33.82 7.11
C VAL A 340 -3.18 35.12 6.74
N ARG A 341 -2.37 35.68 7.63
CA ARG A 341 -1.56 36.88 7.37
C ARG A 341 -0.56 36.62 6.23
N LEU A 342 0.12 35.48 6.26
CA LEU A 342 1.02 35.06 5.20
C LEU A 342 0.29 34.91 3.87
N LEU A 343 -0.88 34.27 3.83
CA LEU A 343 -1.66 34.06 2.61
C LEU A 343 -2.26 35.35 2.01
N ARG A 344 -2.47 36.39 2.82
CA ARG A 344 -2.92 37.70 2.33
C ARG A 344 -1.80 38.57 1.77
N SER A 345 -0.54 38.23 2.04
CA SER A 345 0.58 38.98 1.50
C SER A 345 0.70 38.72 0.00
N SER A 346 0.83 39.78 -0.81
CA SER A 346 0.87 39.68 -2.28
C SER A 346 2.10 38.92 -2.82
N ALA A 347 3.07 38.60 -1.96
CA ALA A 347 4.32 37.93 -2.32
C ALA A 347 4.25 36.39 -2.23
N SER A 348 3.21 35.81 -1.63
CA SER A 348 3.15 34.38 -1.30
C SER A 348 2.05 33.67 -2.11
N ARG A 349 2.44 33.05 -3.23
CA ARG A 349 1.59 32.08 -3.92
C ARG A 349 1.81 30.70 -3.29
N LEU A 350 1.10 30.43 -2.20
CA LEU A 350 1.14 29.12 -1.54
C LEU A 350 0.12 28.16 -2.14
N SER A 351 0.40 26.87 -1.97
CA SER A 351 -0.45 25.79 -2.44
C SER A 351 -0.95 24.92 -1.29
N TYR A 352 -2.08 24.26 -1.51
CA TYR A 352 -2.59 23.22 -0.63
C TYR A 352 -2.66 21.86 -1.32
N ALA A 353 -2.43 20.80 -0.55
CA ALA A 353 -2.48 19.43 -1.04
C ALA A 353 -3.90 18.86 -0.90
N SER A 354 -4.48 18.49 -2.03
CA SER A 354 -5.74 17.76 -2.15
C SER A 354 -5.43 16.27 -2.27
N ALA A 355 -6.11 15.43 -1.49
CA ALA A 355 -6.03 13.97 -1.65
C ALA A 355 -6.91 13.44 -2.81
N GLY A 356 -7.43 14.34 -3.64
CA GLY A 356 -8.42 14.11 -4.67
C GLY A 356 -9.61 15.06 -4.52
N GLU A 357 -10.20 15.46 -5.65
CA GLU A 357 -11.47 16.17 -5.66
C GLU A 357 -12.52 15.37 -4.89
N GLY A 358 -13.44 16.00 -4.15
CA GLY A 358 -14.41 15.19 -3.36
C GLY A 358 -13.88 14.62 -2.05
N THR A 359 -12.65 14.90 -1.64
CA THR A 359 -12.10 14.41 -0.36
C THR A 359 -12.16 15.46 0.75
N VAL A 360 -12.07 15.03 2.01
CA VAL A 360 -12.04 15.97 3.16
C VAL A 360 -10.89 16.99 3.08
N PRO A 361 -9.64 16.62 2.69
CA PRO A 361 -8.59 17.61 2.50
C PRO A 361 -8.95 18.71 1.49
N HIS A 362 -9.64 18.35 0.40
CA HIS A 362 -10.14 19.31 -0.60
C HIS A 362 -11.18 20.25 0.01
N PHE A 363 -12.24 19.71 0.60
CA PHE A 363 -13.33 20.54 1.16
C PHE A 363 -12.88 21.43 2.31
N ALA A 364 -12.06 20.89 3.22
CA ALA A 364 -11.57 21.68 4.34
C ALA A 364 -10.73 22.87 3.86
N ALA A 365 -9.92 22.69 2.81
CA ALA A 365 -9.16 23.78 2.21
C ALA A 365 -10.05 24.81 1.49
N GLU A 366 -11.05 24.37 0.74
CA GLU A 366 -11.98 25.27 0.04
C GLU A 366 -12.86 26.07 1.02
N LEU A 367 -13.39 25.43 2.06
CA LEU A 367 -14.10 26.12 3.14
C LEU A 367 -13.16 27.08 3.89
N PHE A 368 -11.92 26.69 4.16
CA PHE A 368 -10.94 27.58 4.79
C PHE A 368 -10.65 28.83 3.93
N LYS A 369 -10.45 28.66 2.61
CA LYS A 369 -10.28 29.78 1.67
C LYS A 369 -11.47 30.72 1.70
N LEU A 370 -12.69 30.15 1.63
CA LEU A 370 -13.94 30.91 1.66
C LEU A 370 -14.08 31.74 2.94
N GLN A 371 -13.83 31.12 4.10
CA GLN A 371 -14.02 31.74 5.41
C GLN A 371 -12.93 32.77 5.76
N THR A 372 -11.73 32.60 5.22
CA THR A 372 -10.60 33.52 5.47
C THR A 372 -10.43 34.59 4.40
N GLY A 373 -11.11 34.45 3.26
CA GLY A 373 -10.91 35.29 2.07
C GLY A 373 -9.51 35.17 1.47
N THR A 374 -8.84 34.03 1.68
CA THR A 374 -7.46 33.79 1.20
C THR A 374 -7.44 33.00 -0.09
N GLN A 375 -6.31 33.06 -0.79
CA GLN A 375 -6.07 32.27 -1.99
C GLN A 375 -4.98 31.23 -1.73
N LEU A 376 -5.27 30.00 -2.14
CA LEU A 376 -4.33 28.88 -2.15
C LEU A 376 -4.52 28.13 -3.45
N GLN A 377 -3.42 27.80 -4.14
CA GLN A 377 -3.47 26.97 -5.33
C GLN A 377 -3.69 25.51 -4.94
N ARG A 378 -4.68 24.84 -5.55
CA ARG A 378 -4.90 23.41 -5.36
C ARG A 378 -3.84 22.60 -6.10
N VAL A 379 -3.26 21.60 -5.42
CA VAL A 379 -2.42 20.55 -6.02
C VAL A 379 -3.08 19.21 -5.72
N ASP A 380 -3.44 18.47 -6.76
CA ASP A 380 -4.13 17.18 -6.61
C ASP A 380 -3.17 16.00 -6.58
N PHE A 381 -3.47 15.07 -5.67
CA PHE A 381 -2.76 13.81 -5.54
C PHE A 381 -3.74 12.64 -5.65
N SER A 382 -3.22 11.46 -5.97
CA SER A 382 -3.99 10.21 -6.03
C SER A 382 -4.40 9.64 -4.67
N GLY A 383 -4.15 10.37 -3.58
CA GLY A 383 -4.54 10.00 -2.23
C GLY A 383 -3.76 10.78 -1.16
N ALA A 384 -4.11 10.54 0.11
CA ALA A 384 -3.54 11.28 1.23
C ALA A 384 -2.06 10.98 1.50
N ALA A 385 -1.59 9.77 1.19
CA ALA A 385 -0.21 9.35 1.42
C ALA A 385 0.82 10.13 0.58
N PRO A 386 0.71 10.23 -0.75
CA PRO A 386 1.61 11.08 -1.54
C PRO A 386 1.41 12.58 -1.21
N ALA A 387 0.18 13.04 -0.98
CA ALA A 387 -0.11 14.43 -0.62
C ALA A 387 0.64 14.89 0.64
N ILE A 388 0.56 14.10 1.73
CA ILE A 388 1.18 14.51 3.00
C ILE A 388 2.71 14.41 2.96
N ALA A 389 3.27 13.53 2.14
CA ALA A 389 4.71 13.42 1.95
C ALA A 389 5.27 14.71 1.31
N ASP A 390 4.59 15.24 0.30
CA ASP A 390 4.99 16.49 -0.35
C ASP A 390 4.86 17.69 0.60
N VAL A 391 3.83 17.71 1.43
CA VAL A 391 3.69 18.74 2.48
C VAL A 391 4.81 18.62 3.51
N ALA A 392 5.13 17.41 3.96
CA ALA A 392 6.23 17.17 4.89
C ALA A 392 7.61 17.51 4.31
N SER A 393 7.74 17.57 2.98
CA SER A 393 8.95 18.00 2.28
C SER A 393 9.01 19.50 1.96
N GLY A 394 7.92 20.24 2.20
CA GLY A 394 7.82 21.66 1.88
C GLY A 394 7.41 22.00 0.44
N LEU A 395 7.27 21.01 -0.44
CA LEU A 395 6.83 21.21 -1.83
C LEU A 395 5.42 21.83 -1.90
N VAL A 396 4.54 21.44 -0.98
CA VAL A 396 3.20 22.00 -0.79
C VAL A 396 3.07 22.51 0.65
N GLN A 397 2.38 23.64 0.88
CA GLN A 397 2.50 24.35 2.16
C GLN A 397 1.37 24.09 3.14
N VAL A 398 0.20 23.69 2.66
CA VAL A 398 -0.99 23.50 3.49
C VAL A 398 -1.65 22.17 3.17
N MET A 399 -2.14 21.47 4.19
CA MET A 399 -3.03 20.33 3.98
C MET A 399 -4.01 20.22 5.13
N PHE A 400 -5.16 19.61 4.85
CA PHE A 400 -6.15 19.22 5.85
C PHE A 400 -6.27 17.69 5.99
N PRO A 401 -5.21 16.97 6.43
CA PRO A 401 -5.24 15.52 6.56
C PRO A 401 -6.05 15.06 7.77
N SER A 402 -6.37 13.77 7.82
CA SER A 402 -6.74 13.14 9.08
C SER A 402 -5.54 13.10 10.03
N LEU A 403 -5.81 13.14 11.34
CA LEU A 403 -4.80 12.91 12.37
C LEU A 403 -4.12 11.57 12.13
N PHE A 404 -4.87 10.54 11.72
CA PHE A 404 -4.31 9.23 11.35
C PHE A 404 -3.17 9.33 10.34
N THR A 405 -3.37 10.14 9.30
CA THR A 405 -2.37 10.34 8.24
C THR A 405 -1.22 11.24 8.71
N ALA A 406 -1.52 12.26 9.53
CA ALA A 406 -0.55 13.25 9.97
C ALA A 406 0.34 12.81 11.14
N GLN A 407 -0.15 11.92 12.00
CA GLN A 407 0.49 11.58 13.27
C GLN A 407 1.96 11.14 13.15
N PRO A 408 2.36 10.31 12.17
CA PRO A 408 3.77 9.94 12.00
C PRO A 408 4.67 11.15 11.70
N TYR A 409 4.18 12.09 10.87
CA TYR A 409 4.93 13.28 10.48
C TYR A 409 4.98 14.32 11.59
N LEU A 410 3.89 14.49 12.35
CA LEU A 410 3.85 15.31 13.55
C LEU A 410 4.85 14.81 14.60
N ARG A 411 4.91 13.49 14.85
CA ARG A 411 5.89 12.89 15.77
C ARG A 411 7.33 13.08 15.32
N SER A 412 7.58 13.00 14.01
CA SER A 412 8.92 13.21 13.46
C SER A 412 9.35 14.69 13.43
N GLY A 413 8.45 15.62 13.75
CA GLY A 413 8.70 17.05 13.67
C GLY A 413 8.77 17.62 12.25
N LYS A 414 8.35 16.85 11.23
CA LYS A 414 8.31 17.31 9.82
C LYS A 414 7.10 18.17 9.51
N LEU A 415 6.02 18.00 10.26
CA LEU A 415 4.82 18.80 10.16
C LEU A 415 4.53 19.52 11.47
N ARG A 416 3.86 20.66 11.36
CA ARG A 416 3.25 21.39 12.48
C ARG A 416 1.74 21.41 12.27
N ALA A 417 0.98 21.02 13.28
CA ALA A 417 -0.46 21.23 13.32
C ALA A 417 -0.75 22.64 13.85
N LEU A 418 -1.61 23.40 13.17
CA LEU A 418 -2.00 24.75 13.56
C LEU A 418 -3.38 24.79 14.24
N ALA A 419 -4.30 23.93 13.81
CA ALA A 419 -5.62 23.81 14.40
C ALA A 419 -6.29 22.48 14.09
N VAL A 420 -7.31 22.15 14.87
CA VAL A 420 -8.27 21.07 14.59
C VAL A 420 -9.41 21.62 13.73
N ALA A 421 -9.68 20.99 12.59
CA ALA A 421 -10.83 21.29 11.73
C ALA A 421 -12.07 20.51 12.19
N GLY A 422 -12.45 20.65 13.47
CA GLY A 422 -13.53 19.93 14.11
C GLY A 422 -14.19 20.76 15.20
N ALA A 423 -15.27 20.24 15.78
CA ALA A 423 -16.11 20.98 16.74
C ALA A 423 -15.44 21.20 18.11
N SER A 424 -14.43 20.39 18.46
CA SER A 424 -13.75 20.46 19.76
C SER A 424 -12.27 20.14 19.62
N ARG A 425 -11.49 20.58 20.62
CA ARG A 425 -10.08 20.24 20.75
C ARG A 425 -9.89 18.74 20.96
N LEU A 426 -8.68 18.27 20.67
CA LEU A 426 -8.31 16.88 20.90
C LEU A 426 -7.83 16.70 22.34
N PRO A 427 -8.36 15.72 23.10
CA PRO A 427 -7.84 15.43 24.45
C PRO A 427 -6.33 15.13 24.47
N ALA A 428 -5.81 14.53 23.40
CA ALA A 428 -4.39 14.23 23.25
C ALA A 428 -3.52 15.46 22.89
N LEU A 429 -4.13 16.56 22.44
CA LEU A 429 -3.46 17.81 22.05
C LEU A 429 -4.28 19.01 22.57
N PRO A 430 -4.40 19.19 23.91
CA PRO A 430 -5.31 20.19 24.50
C PRO A 430 -4.91 21.64 24.18
N GLU A 431 -3.64 21.87 23.86
CA GLU A 431 -3.11 23.18 23.46
C GLU A 431 -3.43 23.54 22.01
N LEU A 432 -3.78 22.55 21.17
CA LEU A 432 -4.10 22.80 19.77
C LEU A 432 -5.53 23.34 19.65
N PRO A 433 -5.75 24.60 19.22
CA PRO A 433 -7.08 25.17 19.14
C PRO A 433 -7.88 24.52 18.01
N THR A 434 -9.20 24.70 18.04
CA THR A 434 -10.03 24.46 16.85
C THR A 434 -9.90 25.62 15.86
N LEU A 435 -10.28 25.41 14.60
CA LEU A 435 -10.39 26.51 13.64
C LEU A 435 -11.40 27.57 14.09
N LEU A 436 -12.49 27.14 14.74
CA LEU A 436 -13.50 28.06 15.29
C LEU A 436 -12.90 28.96 16.38
N GLU A 437 -12.16 28.38 17.33
CA GLU A 437 -11.44 29.14 18.36
C GLU A 437 -10.35 30.05 17.78
N ALA A 438 -9.77 29.66 16.64
CA ALA A 438 -8.80 30.45 15.91
C ALA A 438 -9.42 31.50 14.97
N GLY A 439 -10.73 31.74 15.06
CA GLY A 439 -11.43 32.79 14.30
C GLY A 439 -11.84 32.40 12.87
N VAL A 440 -11.81 31.10 12.53
CA VAL A 440 -12.23 30.57 11.22
C VAL A 440 -13.46 29.65 11.41
N PRO A 441 -14.68 30.22 11.40
CA PRO A 441 -15.90 29.44 11.57
C PRO A 441 -16.19 28.56 10.34
N GLY A 442 -17.09 27.58 10.47
CA GLY A 442 -17.63 26.84 9.31
C GLY A 442 -16.72 25.75 8.72
N VAL A 443 -15.53 25.52 9.27
CA VAL A 443 -14.62 24.44 8.84
C VAL A 443 -14.57 23.33 9.89
N ALA A 444 -15.57 22.45 9.88
CA ALA A 444 -15.69 21.34 10.84
C ALA A 444 -15.98 20.01 10.13
N LEU A 445 -14.93 19.27 9.80
CA LEU A 445 -14.99 18.03 9.05
C LEU A 445 -14.23 16.92 9.79
N THR A 446 -14.95 15.99 10.39
CA THR A 446 -14.35 14.77 10.97
C THR A 446 -14.46 13.64 9.96
N GLN A 447 -13.39 12.86 9.80
CA GLN A 447 -13.40 11.69 8.93
C GLN A 447 -13.92 10.48 9.70
N TRP A 448 -14.79 9.69 9.08
CA TRP A 448 -15.27 8.43 9.64
C TRP A 448 -14.99 7.28 8.67
N TYR A 449 -14.86 6.08 9.24
CA TYR A 449 -14.56 4.85 8.52
C TYR A 449 -15.49 3.73 9.00
N ALA A 450 -15.96 2.90 8.07
CA ALA A 450 -16.93 1.85 8.36
C ALA A 450 -16.76 0.66 7.40
N LEU A 451 -17.39 -0.46 7.75
CA LEU A 451 -17.42 -1.66 6.92
C LEU A 451 -18.83 -1.87 6.36
N PHE A 452 -18.91 -2.25 5.09
CA PHE A 452 -20.17 -2.52 4.37
C PHE A 452 -20.08 -3.84 3.61
N ALA A 453 -21.22 -4.47 3.38
CA ALA A 453 -21.39 -5.58 2.43
C ALA A 453 -22.34 -5.14 1.30
N PRO A 454 -22.50 -5.92 0.21
CA PRO A 454 -23.54 -5.66 -0.78
C PRO A 454 -24.94 -5.71 -0.15
N ALA A 455 -25.87 -4.87 -0.60
CA ALA A 455 -27.20 -4.67 0.01
C ALA A 455 -27.96 -5.94 0.39
N LYS A 456 -27.91 -6.96 -0.48
CA LYS A 456 -28.70 -8.20 -0.31
C LYS A 456 -28.02 -9.25 0.57
N THR A 457 -26.94 -8.89 1.27
CA THR A 457 -26.20 -9.83 2.10
C THR A 457 -27.09 -10.33 3.24
N PRO A 458 -27.23 -11.65 3.46
CA PRO A 458 -28.16 -12.17 4.46
C PRO A 458 -27.93 -11.57 5.84
N ALA A 459 -29.00 -11.13 6.50
CA ALA A 459 -28.93 -10.50 7.82
C ALA A 459 -28.14 -11.33 8.87
N PRO A 460 -28.19 -12.68 8.91
CA PRO A 460 -27.34 -13.46 9.80
C PRO A 460 -25.83 -13.29 9.54
N VAL A 461 -25.43 -13.13 8.27
CA VAL A 461 -24.03 -12.89 7.87
C VAL A 461 -23.58 -11.50 8.30
N VAL A 462 -24.41 -10.48 8.06
CA VAL A 462 -24.14 -9.10 8.51
C VAL A 462 -23.99 -9.05 10.04
N ARG A 463 -24.86 -9.72 10.80
CA ARG A 463 -24.75 -9.79 12.27
C ARG A 463 -23.48 -10.49 12.74
N GLN A 464 -23.07 -11.57 12.07
CA GLN A 464 -21.83 -12.27 12.40
C GLN A 464 -20.60 -11.40 12.11
N LEU A 465 -20.58 -10.71 10.96
CA LEU A 465 -19.52 -9.75 10.61
C LEU A 465 -19.48 -8.55 11.57
N ASN A 466 -20.63 -8.00 11.96
CA ASN A 466 -20.71 -6.92 12.94
C ASN A 466 -20.18 -7.36 14.31
N THR A 467 -20.57 -8.56 14.76
CA THR A 467 -20.10 -9.11 16.03
C THR A 467 -18.58 -9.28 16.02
N ALA A 468 -18.04 -9.88 14.96
CA ALA A 468 -16.59 -10.03 14.79
C ALA A 468 -15.87 -8.67 14.75
N LEU A 469 -16.40 -7.70 13.99
CA LEU A 469 -15.85 -6.35 13.92
C LEU A 469 -15.84 -5.69 15.30
N ASN A 470 -16.97 -5.71 16.02
CA ASN A 470 -17.08 -5.10 17.35
C ASN A 470 -16.16 -5.78 18.36
N THR A 471 -15.98 -7.11 18.30
CA THR A 471 -14.97 -7.81 19.12
C THR A 471 -13.55 -7.31 18.83
N VAL A 472 -13.19 -7.12 17.55
CA VAL A 472 -11.87 -6.58 17.16
C VAL A 472 -11.70 -5.14 17.65
N LEU A 473 -12.73 -4.31 17.54
CA LEU A 473 -12.70 -2.90 17.95
C LEU A 473 -12.72 -2.72 19.48
N GLN A 474 -13.03 -3.75 20.24
CA GLN A 474 -12.94 -3.76 21.71
C GLN A 474 -11.62 -4.37 22.22
N ASP A 475 -10.81 -4.94 21.33
CA ASP A 475 -9.51 -5.49 21.69
C ASP A 475 -8.53 -4.36 22.07
N PRO A 476 -7.95 -4.36 23.28
CA PRO A 476 -7.10 -3.28 23.76
C PRO A 476 -5.87 -3.02 22.88
N GLU A 477 -5.31 -4.06 22.25
CA GLU A 477 -4.15 -3.92 21.36
C GLU A 477 -4.54 -3.19 20.07
N ILE A 478 -5.71 -3.49 19.52
CA ILE A 478 -6.25 -2.81 18.34
C ILE A 478 -6.58 -1.36 18.65
N VAL A 479 -7.29 -1.11 19.76
CA VAL A 479 -7.63 0.25 20.21
C VAL A 479 -6.36 1.07 20.40
N ALA A 480 -5.41 0.57 21.21
CA ALA A 480 -4.16 1.27 21.46
C ALA A 480 -3.38 1.54 20.17
N ARG A 481 -3.38 0.60 19.21
CA ARG A 481 -2.71 0.81 17.92
C ARG A 481 -3.39 1.89 17.08
N MET A 482 -4.71 1.85 16.96
CA MET A 482 -5.46 2.84 16.18
C MET A 482 -5.39 4.24 16.81
N GLU A 483 -5.50 4.33 18.13
CA GLU A 483 -5.39 5.59 18.86
C GLU A 483 -3.98 6.16 18.84
N ALA A 484 -2.95 5.30 18.95
CA ALA A 484 -1.56 5.72 18.78
C ALA A 484 -1.30 6.31 17.39
N ASP A 485 -2.05 5.90 16.37
CA ASP A 485 -1.90 6.47 15.03
C ASP A 485 -2.86 7.66 14.81
N GLY A 486 -3.84 7.92 15.69
CA GLY A 486 -4.70 9.11 15.61
C GLY A 486 -6.15 8.86 15.17
N ALA A 487 -6.62 7.61 15.28
CA ALA A 487 -8.02 7.25 15.11
C ALA A 487 -8.68 6.99 16.47
N ARG A 488 -9.89 7.51 16.66
CA ARG A 488 -10.77 7.16 17.79
C ARG A 488 -11.67 6.01 17.35
N VAL A 489 -11.43 4.83 17.92
CA VAL A 489 -12.25 3.66 17.66
C VAL A 489 -13.66 3.85 18.24
N GLN A 490 -14.67 3.45 17.48
CA GLN A 490 -16.05 3.45 17.95
C GLN A 490 -16.81 2.29 17.31
N THR A 491 -17.31 1.39 18.14
CA THR A 491 -18.23 0.32 17.71
C THR A 491 -19.60 0.88 17.38
N SER A 492 -20.32 0.21 16.49
CA SER A 492 -21.74 0.45 16.29
C SER A 492 -22.47 -0.84 15.93
N SER A 493 -23.78 -0.82 16.04
CA SER A 493 -24.67 -1.73 15.34
C SER A 493 -24.79 -1.34 13.86
N PRO A 494 -25.30 -2.24 12.99
CA PRO A 494 -25.69 -1.90 11.63
C PRO A 494 -26.71 -0.75 11.55
N GLY A 495 -27.65 -0.69 12.50
CA GLY A 495 -28.68 0.35 12.55
C GLY A 495 -28.10 1.72 12.85
N GLU A 496 -27.24 1.83 13.87
CA GLU A 496 -26.57 3.10 14.20
C GLU A 496 -25.67 3.61 13.06
N LEU A 497 -25.03 2.70 12.31
CA LEU A 497 -24.29 3.09 11.11
C LEU A 497 -25.23 3.57 10.00
N HIS A 498 -26.39 2.94 9.81
CA HIS A 498 -27.40 3.42 8.85
C HIS A 498 -27.87 4.83 9.21
N ASP A 499 -28.17 5.09 10.47
CA ASP A 499 -28.60 6.42 10.94
C ASP A 499 -27.51 7.48 10.69
N LEU A 500 -26.24 7.12 10.89
CA LEU A 500 -25.11 7.98 10.53
C LEU A 500 -25.08 8.31 9.03
N LEU A 501 -25.33 7.34 8.14
CA LEU A 501 -25.36 7.58 6.70
C LEU A 501 -26.45 8.57 6.30
N MET A 502 -27.64 8.45 6.90
CA MET A 502 -28.75 9.37 6.64
C MET A 502 -28.40 10.80 7.05
N ALA A 503 -27.84 10.97 8.25
CA ALA A 503 -27.39 12.28 8.73
C ALA A 503 -26.24 12.88 7.89
N GLU A 504 -25.30 12.04 7.44
CA GLU A 504 -24.20 12.49 6.58
C GLU A 504 -24.67 12.92 5.19
N SER A 505 -25.68 12.25 4.62
CA SER A 505 -26.27 12.65 3.33
C SER A 505 -26.84 14.07 3.39
N GLU A 506 -27.66 14.37 4.40
CA GLU A 506 -28.24 15.70 4.60
C GLU A 506 -27.17 16.77 4.81
N LYS A 507 -26.17 16.46 5.66
CA LYS A 507 -25.06 17.36 5.96
C LYS A 507 -24.24 17.69 4.71
N TRP A 508 -23.86 16.69 3.91
CA TRP A 508 -22.96 16.91 2.77
C TRP A 508 -23.64 17.63 1.62
N GLN A 509 -24.95 17.45 1.43
CA GLN A 509 -25.71 18.30 0.50
C GLN A 509 -25.62 19.79 0.88
N ALA A 510 -25.75 20.12 2.17
CA ALA A 510 -25.61 21.49 2.67
C ALA A 510 -24.18 22.03 2.52
N VAL A 511 -23.16 21.22 2.83
CA VAL A 511 -21.74 21.62 2.71
C VAL A 511 -21.33 21.87 1.26
N VAL A 512 -21.73 21.00 0.32
CA VAL A 512 -21.45 21.18 -1.12
C VAL A 512 -22.07 22.47 -1.65
N LEU A 513 -23.29 22.78 -1.24
CA LEU A 513 -23.96 24.03 -1.56
C LEU A 513 -23.20 25.25 -1.02
N GLN A 514 -22.81 25.21 0.25
CA GLN A 514 -22.07 26.31 0.88
C GLN A 514 -20.69 26.55 0.26
N ALA A 515 -20.00 25.49 -0.12
CA ALA A 515 -18.68 25.58 -0.73
C ALA A 515 -18.72 26.06 -2.20
N GLY A 516 -19.89 26.10 -2.84
CA GLY A 516 -20.03 26.43 -4.25
C GLY A 516 -19.39 25.38 -5.18
N LEU A 517 -19.13 24.17 -4.67
CA LEU A 517 -18.40 23.10 -5.36
C LEU A 517 -19.30 22.15 -6.15
N ARG A 518 -20.55 22.51 -6.43
CA ARG A 518 -21.40 21.68 -7.30
C ARG A 518 -20.76 21.58 -8.68
N GLY A 519 -20.45 20.36 -9.12
CA GLY A 519 -20.14 20.11 -10.53
C GLY A 519 -21.31 20.58 -11.40
N GLU A 520 -21.03 21.10 -12.59
CA GLU A 520 -21.98 21.66 -13.56
C GLU A 520 -23.13 20.72 -14.00
N VAL A 521 -23.24 19.51 -13.44
CA VAL A 521 -24.11 18.42 -13.94
C VAL A 521 -25.49 18.35 -13.26
N LEU A 522 -25.72 19.07 -12.15
CA LEU A 522 -26.99 19.01 -11.40
C LEU A 522 -27.92 20.23 -11.58
N LEU A 523 -27.60 21.14 -12.51
CA LEU A 523 -28.49 22.28 -12.85
C LEU A 523 -29.48 21.96 -13.98
N GLU A 524 -29.40 20.76 -14.57
CA GLU A 524 -30.36 20.25 -15.56
C GLU A 524 -31.08 19.01 -15.00
N SER A 525 -31.98 19.22 -14.03
CA SER A 525 -33.05 18.26 -13.72
C SER A 525 -34.25 18.97 -13.13
#